data_AF-A0AAU0ZUD8-F1
#
_entry.id   AF-A0AAU0ZUD8-F1
#
_cell.length_a   1.000
_cell.length_b   1.000
_cell.length_c   1.000
_cell.angle_alpha   90.00
_cell.angle_beta   90.00
_cell.angle_gamma   90.00
#
_symmetry.space_group_name_H-M   'P 1'
#
loop_
_entity.id
_entity.type
_entity.pdbx_description
1 polymer ?
#
loop_
_entity_poly.entity_id
_entity_poly.type
_entity_poly.pdbx_seq_one_letter_code
_entity_poly.pdbx_strand_id
1 'polypeptide(L)'
;MTQVPVPDSKINAEITDPGPGEHLWIIVTAHQVSDTAIRRLNKGEDMGTQLLDHENLLSLDGPGCFKCEQPYSRYIAHRKCTGSLDLQ
;
A
#
# COMPACT_ATOMS: atom_id res chain seq x y z
N MET A 1 13.60 21.64 5.04
CA MET A 1 13.47 20.20 4.74
C MET A 1 14.03 19.99 3.35
N THR A 2 15.20 19.36 3.22
CA THR A 2 15.78 19.00 1.91
C THR A 2 15.01 17.78 1.39
N GLN A 3 14.17 17.98 0.37
CA GLN A 3 13.55 16.87 -0.35
C GLN A 3 14.66 16.14 -1.12
N VAL A 4 14.96 14.91 -0.73
CA VAL A 4 15.84 14.03 -1.50
C VAL A 4 15.03 13.56 -2.73
N PRO A 5 15.50 13.79 -3.97
CA PRO A 5 14.78 13.36 -5.15
C PRO A 5 14.63 11.83 -5.15
N VAL A 6 13.48 11.35 -5.62
CA VAL A 6 13.23 9.91 -5.78
C VAL A 6 14.25 9.37 -6.79
N PRO A 7 15.02 8.32 -6.47
CA PRO A 7 15.99 7.74 -7.39
C PRO A 7 15.32 7.29 -8.70
N ASP A 8 15.97 7.54 -9.84
CA ASP A 8 15.44 7.17 -11.17
C ASP A 8 15.09 5.69 -11.29
N SER A 9 15.82 4.81 -10.58
CA SER A 9 15.56 3.37 -10.51
C SER A 9 14.22 2.99 -9.87
N LYS A 10 13.53 3.95 -9.24
CA LYS A 10 12.21 3.77 -8.64
C LYS A 10 11.09 4.39 -9.49
N ILE A 11 11.43 5.11 -10.56
CA ILE A 11 10.44 5.65 -11.51
C ILE A 11 9.95 4.49 -12.40
N ASN A 12 8.65 4.26 -12.46
CA ASN A 12 8.00 3.11 -13.15
C ASN A 12 8.39 1.73 -12.62
N ALA A 13 8.91 1.63 -11.40
CA ALA A 13 9.10 0.34 -10.77
C ALA A 13 7.74 -0.36 -10.65
N GLU A 14 7.62 -1.56 -11.23
CA GLU A 14 6.51 -2.44 -10.96
C GLU A 14 6.43 -2.68 -9.44
N ILE A 15 5.21 -2.80 -8.91
CA ILE A 15 4.97 -3.20 -7.52
C ILE A 15 5.46 -4.64 -7.37
N THR A 16 6.76 -4.76 -7.19
CA THR A 16 7.50 -6.00 -7.08
C THR A 16 7.87 -6.18 -5.63
N ASP A 17 7.96 -7.44 -5.23
CA ASP A 17 8.46 -7.77 -3.92
C ASP A 17 9.88 -7.22 -3.77
N PRO A 18 10.15 -6.28 -2.84
CA PRO A 18 11.47 -5.68 -2.72
C PRO A 18 12.49 -6.73 -2.26
N GLY A 19 13.77 -6.53 -2.55
CA GLY A 19 14.79 -7.58 -2.36
C GLY A 19 15.04 -7.97 -0.88
N PRO A 20 15.95 -8.93 -0.63
CA PRO A 20 16.33 -9.31 0.73
C PRO A 20 16.79 -8.11 1.57
N GLY A 21 16.19 -7.95 2.74
CA GLY A 21 16.43 -6.84 3.67
C GLY A 21 15.63 -5.56 3.37
N GLU A 22 14.85 -5.50 2.28
CA GLU A 22 14.04 -4.33 1.94
C GLU A 22 12.58 -4.47 2.43
N HIS A 23 12.04 -3.37 2.94
CA HIS A 23 10.66 -3.31 3.43
C HIS A 23 9.67 -3.08 2.27
N LEU A 24 8.57 -3.85 2.27
CA LEU A 24 7.39 -3.56 1.45
C LEU A 24 6.36 -2.79 2.30
N TRP A 25 6.31 -1.46 2.15
CA TRP A 25 5.37 -0.62 2.88
C TRP A 25 4.01 -0.60 2.21
N ILE A 26 2.96 -0.90 2.97
CA ILE A 26 1.57 -0.90 2.50
C ILE A 26 0.70 -0.04 3.41
N ILE A 27 -0.41 0.45 2.87
CA ILE A 27 -1.51 1.07 3.60
C ILE A 27 -2.76 0.29 3.24
N VAL A 28 -3.55 -0.09 4.24
CA VAL A 28 -4.87 -0.68 4.02
C VAL A 28 -5.91 0.42 4.10
N THR A 29 -6.78 0.47 3.10
CA THR A 29 -7.87 1.45 3.05
C THR A 29 -9.19 0.71 3.05
N ALA A 30 -10.12 1.14 3.90
CA ALA A 30 -11.48 0.63 3.90
C ALA A 30 -12.42 1.71 3.39
N HIS A 31 -13.16 1.43 2.32
CA HIS A 31 -14.14 2.35 1.75
C HIS A 31 -15.56 1.78 1.92
N GLN A 32 -16.51 2.67 2.18
CA GLN A 32 -17.93 2.35 2.17
C GLN A 32 -18.40 2.13 0.74
N VAL A 33 -19.10 1.03 0.50
CA VAL A 33 -19.72 0.75 -0.79
C VAL A 33 -21.24 0.93 -0.65
N SER A 34 -21.83 1.79 -1.48
CA SER A 34 -23.27 2.02 -1.47
C SER A 34 -24.03 0.87 -2.15
N ASP A 35 -25.30 0.66 -1.78
CA ASP A 35 -26.19 -0.31 -2.44
C ASP A 35 -26.27 -0.10 -3.96
N THR A 36 -26.27 1.16 -4.39
CA THR A 36 -26.25 1.51 -5.82
C THR A 36 -24.98 1.00 -6.49
N ALA A 37 -23.81 1.16 -5.85
CA ALA A 37 -22.55 0.63 -6.37
C ALA A 37 -22.55 -0.91 -6.41
N ILE A 38 -23.05 -1.59 -5.37
CA ILE A 38 -23.18 -3.06 -5.35
C ILE A 38 -24.07 -3.54 -6.51
N ARG A 39 -25.21 -2.89 -6.74
CA ARG A 39 -26.13 -3.26 -7.82
C ARG A 39 -25.50 -3.08 -9.21
N ARG A 40 -24.67 -2.06 -9.40
CA ARG A 40 -23.93 -1.83 -10.65
C ARG A 40 -22.84 -2.87 -10.86
N LEU A 41 -22.05 -3.18 -9.83
CA LEU A 41 -21.05 -4.26 -9.86
C LEU A 41 -21.69 -5.62 -10.19
N ASN A 42 -22.84 -5.93 -9.60
CA ASN A 42 -23.59 -7.17 -9.90
C ASN A 42 -24.10 -7.26 -11.34
N LYS A 43 -24.19 -6.14 -12.06
CA LYS A 43 -24.52 -6.09 -13.50
C LYS A 43 -23.28 -6.16 -14.40
N GLY A 44 -22.08 -6.25 -13.81
CA GLY A 44 -20.81 -6.22 -14.55
C GLY A 44 -20.41 -4.82 -15.03
N GLU A 45 -20.99 -3.76 -14.46
CA GLU A 45 -20.59 -2.38 -14.78
C GLU A 45 -19.26 -2.05 -14.13
N ASP A 46 -18.38 -1.36 -14.86
CA ASP A 46 -17.15 -0.79 -14.32
C ASP A 46 -17.47 0.47 -13.49
N MET A 47 -17.05 0.47 -12.24
CA MET A 47 -17.20 1.59 -11.31
C MET A 47 -16.06 2.61 -11.41
N GLY A 48 -14.99 2.29 -12.14
CA GLY A 48 -13.80 3.12 -12.25
C GLY A 48 -13.23 3.48 -10.88
N THR A 49 -12.86 4.76 -10.72
CA THR A 49 -12.27 5.28 -9.48
C THR A 49 -13.29 5.61 -8.39
N GLN A 50 -14.60 5.51 -8.65
CA GLN A 50 -15.65 5.89 -7.68
C GLN A 50 -15.66 5.01 -6.41
N LEU A 51 -15.04 3.83 -6.45
CA LEU A 51 -14.91 2.97 -5.27
C LEU A 51 -13.82 3.45 -4.29
N LEU A 52 -12.89 4.27 -4.76
CA LEU A 52 -11.72 4.76 -4.01
C LEU A 52 -11.84 6.27 -3.74
N ASP A 53 -13.06 6.73 -3.49
CA ASP A 53 -13.34 8.14 -3.27
C ASP A 53 -12.93 8.57 -1.85
N HIS A 54 -12.59 9.84 -1.65
CA HIS A 54 -12.25 10.30 -0.30
C HIS A 54 -13.49 10.40 0.60
N GLU A 55 -14.64 10.72 0.00
CA GLU A 55 -15.92 10.85 0.69
C GLU A 55 -16.45 9.53 1.24
N ASN A 56 -16.06 8.39 0.67
CA ASN A 56 -16.47 7.07 1.15
C ASN A 56 -15.37 6.36 1.94
N LEU A 57 -14.22 6.99 2.21
CA LEU A 57 -13.15 6.42 3.01
C LEU A 57 -13.57 6.34 4.50
N LEU A 58 -13.55 5.12 5.05
CA LEU A 58 -13.93 4.85 6.45
C LEU A 58 -12.71 4.74 7.37
N SER A 59 -11.63 4.13 6.90
CA SER A 59 -10.41 3.97 7.71
C SER A 59 -9.17 3.80 6.85
N LEU A 60 -8.04 4.22 7.41
CA LEU A 60 -6.70 4.00 6.91
C LEU A 60 -5.92 3.29 8.01
N ASP A 61 -5.29 2.17 7.69
CA ASP A 61 -4.35 1.48 8.58
C ASP A 61 -2.96 1.42 7.95
N GLY A 62 -1.94 1.62 8.77
CA GLY A 62 -0.55 1.76 8.38
C GLY A 62 -0.06 3.22 8.25
N PRO A 63 1.07 3.45 7.54
CA PRO A 63 1.83 2.47 6.78
C PRO A 63 2.46 1.39 7.67
N GLY A 64 2.48 0.15 7.18
CA GLY A 64 3.10 -1.01 7.83
C GLY A 64 3.87 -1.84 6.82
N CYS A 65 4.89 -2.59 7.26
CA CYS A 65 5.61 -3.47 6.37
C CYS A 65 4.86 -4.80 6.22
N PHE A 66 4.47 -5.16 5.00
CA PHE A 66 3.78 -6.41 4.71
C PHE A 66 4.60 -7.66 5.06
N LYS A 67 5.93 -7.55 5.05
CA LYS A 67 6.83 -8.70 5.28
C LYS A 67 7.11 -8.99 6.75
N CYS A 68 7.53 -7.96 7.49
CA CYS A 68 7.92 -8.11 8.89
C CYS A 68 6.80 -7.70 9.86
N GLU A 69 5.65 -7.31 9.32
CA GLU A 69 4.44 -6.94 10.06
C GLU A 69 4.66 -5.84 11.11
N GLN A 70 5.68 -5.00 10.92
CA GLN A 70 5.98 -3.88 11.81
C GLN A 70 5.32 -2.61 11.28
N PRO A 71 4.73 -1.78 12.16
CA PRO A 71 4.25 -0.46 11.78
C PRO A 71 5.42 0.42 11.33
N TYR A 72 5.16 1.34 10.42
CA TYR A 72 6.17 2.29 9.96
C TYR A 72 6.65 3.15 11.14
N SER A 73 7.95 3.20 11.29
CA SER A 73 8.63 4.25 12.03
C SER A 73 9.92 4.57 11.31
N ARG A 74 10.46 5.79 11.49
CA ARG A 74 11.78 6.15 10.94
C ARG A 74 12.86 5.16 11.39
N TYR A 75 12.75 4.68 12.62
CA TYR A 75 13.67 3.69 13.18
C TYR A 75 13.63 2.36 12.42
N ILE A 76 12.45 1.81 12.16
CA ILE A 76 12.29 0.57 11.40
C ILE A 76 12.70 0.78 9.93
N ALA A 77 12.34 1.91 9.32
CA ALA A 77 12.65 2.21 7.92
C ALA A 77 14.17 2.27 7.61
N HIS A 78 15.01 2.53 8.60
CA HIS A 78 16.48 2.51 8.45
C HIS A 78 17.10 1.13 8.75
N ARG A 79 16.30 0.15 9.17
CA ARG A 79 16.76 -1.21 9.45
C ARG A 79 16.46 -2.13 8.28
N LYS A 80 17.17 -3.27 8.27
CA LYS A 80 16.86 -4.34 7.34
C LYS A 80 15.55 -5.00 7.75
N CYS A 81 14.70 -5.24 6.76
CA CYS A 81 13.47 -6.00 6.92
C CYS A 81 13.76 -7.45 7.28
N THR A 82 13.37 -7.89 8.47
CA THR A 82 13.60 -9.26 8.95
C THR A 82 12.70 -10.29 8.28
N GLY A 83 11.49 -9.91 7.88
CA GLY A 83 10.55 -10.79 7.17
C GLY A 83 10.96 -11.18 5.74
N SER A 84 12.16 -10.78 5.31
CA SER A 84 12.76 -11.15 4.02
C SER A 84 14.09 -11.89 4.16
N LEU A 85 14.54 -12.14 5.40
CA LEU A 85 15.83 -12.77 5.68
C LEU A 85 15.73 -14.31 5.79
N ASP A 86 14.52 -14.86 5.96
CA ASP A 86 14.27 -16.32 6.08
C ASP A 86 13.91 -17.01 4.74
N LEU A 87 14.02 -16.31 3.60
CA LEU A 87 13.76 -16.88 2.27
C LEU A 87 15.03 -17.42 1.57
N GLN A 88 16.05 -17.84 2.33
CA GLN A 88 17.24 -18.53 1.82
C GLN A 88 17.18 -20.03 2.05
#